data_AF-A0A2K9DH08-F1
#
_entry.id   AF-A0A2K9DH08-F1
#
_cell.length_a   1.000
_cell.length_b   1.000
_cell.length_c   1.000
_cell.angle_alpha   90.00
_cell.angle_beta   90.00
_cell.angle_gamma   90.00
#
_symmetry.space_group_name_H-M   'P 1'
#
loop_
_entity.id
_entity.type
_entity.pdbx_description
1 polymer ?
#
loop_
_entity_poly.entity_id
_entity_poly.type
_entity_poly.pdbx_seq_one_letter_code
_entity_poly.pdbx_strand_id
1 'polypeptide(L)'
;MRRIAALTAVVAVLGLAGCASTPPPITEESFLRQASSLKSWSTLSSDQIVKLGQGLCGALQKAESRDERSQVVEYYAAEMGDQAADHEQAAADAAVFAQLAVDRFCPDQTFD
;
A
#
# COMPACT_ATOMS: atom_id res chain seq x y z
N MET A 1 -52.23 -21.23 13.87
CA MET A 1 -51.05 -21.21 14.75
C MET A 1 -50.62 -22.64 15.05
N ARG A 2 -49.52 -23.10 14.46
CA ARG A 2 -48.65 -24.18 14.99
C ARG A 2 -47.41 -24.29 14.08
N ARG A 3 -46.26 -24.19 14.73
CA ARG A 3 -44.91 -24.19 14.17
C ARG A 3 -44.55 -25.59 13.67
N ILE A 4 -43.93 -25.71 12.50
CA ILE A 4 -42.98 -26.79 12.22
C ILE A 4 -41.78 -26.16 11.50
N ALA A 5 -40.69 -26.02 12.25
CA ALA A 5 -39.37 -25.78 11.72
C ALA A 5 -38.73 -27.14 11.38
N ALA A 6 -38.13 -27.24 10.22
CA ALA A 6 -37.13 -28.26 9.87
C ALA A 6 -36.23 -27.61 8.79
N LEU A 7 -35.10 -27.01 9.18
CA LEU A 7 -33.78 -27.64 9.24
C LEU A 7 -33.46 -28.44 7.97
N THR A 8 -32.95 -27.73 6.97
CA THR A 8 -32.10 -28.33 5.94
C THR A 8 -30.79 -27.54 5.92
N ALA A 9 -29.87 -27.97 6.79
CA ALA A 9 -28.47 -27.61 6.68
C ALA A 9 -27.91 -28.31 5.45
N VAL A 10 -27.69 -27.58 4.36
CA VAL A 10 -26.76 -28.02 3.30
C VAL A 10 -25.46 -27.27 3.54
N VAL A 11 -24.62 -27.91 4.33
CA VAL A 11 -23.19 -27.68 4.42
C VAL A 11 -22.61 -28.05 3.05
N ALA A 12 -22.42 -27.06 2.18
CA ALA A 12 -21.54 -27.18 1.03
C ALA A 12 -20.16 -26.62 1.43
N VAL A 13 -19.43 -27.41 2.21
CA VAL A 13 -17.97 -27.32 2.29
C VAL A 13 -17.44 -28.08 1.08
N LEU A 14 -16.49 -27.46 0.35
CA LEU A 14 -15.67 -27.92 -0.79
C LEU A 14 -15.86 -26.93 -1.96
N GLY A 15 -14.92 -26.06 -2.34
CA GLY A 15 -13.47 -26.20 -2.27
C GLY A 15 -12.76 -24.92 -1.83
N LEU A 16 -11.92 -25.10 -0.82
CA LEU A 16 -10.76 -24.27 -0.50
C LEU A 16 -9.75 -24.38 -1.65
N ALA A 17 -10.01 -23.66 -2.73
CA ALA A 17 -8.97 -23.15 -3.63
C ALA A 17 -8.96 -21.62 -3.47
N GLY A 18 -8.87 -21.17 -2.22
CA GLY A 18 -8.39 -19.84 -1.92
C GLY A 18 -6.91 -19.83 -2.26
N CYS A 19 -6.59 -19.71 -3.55
CA CYS A 19 -5.30 -19.18 -3.93
C CYS A 19 -5.23 -17.83 -3.20
N ALA A 20 -4.41 -17.76 -2.16
CA ALA A 20 -3.78 -16.53 -1.73
C ALA A 20 -2.97 -16.04 -2.94
N SER A 21 -3.67 -15.53 -3.94
CA SER A 21 -3.07 -14.80 -5.04
C SER A 21 -2.74 -13.47 -4.41
N THR A 22 -1.56 -13.36 -3.81
CA THR A 22 -0.92 -12.08 -3.57
C THR A 22 -1.22 -11.23 -4.80
N PRO A 23 -1.83 -10.04 -4.65
CA PRO A 23 -2.15 -9.20 -5.79
C PRO A 23 -0.92 -9.12 -6.69
N PRO A 24 -1.07 -9.27 -8.01
CA PRO A 24 0.08 -9.15 -8.90
C PRO A 24 0.77 -7.81 -8.60
N PRO A 25 2.10 -7.78 -8.48
CA PRO A 25 2.83 -6.58 -8.13
C PRO A 25 2.43 -5.45 -9.08
N ILE A 26 2.26 -4.25 -8.53
CA ILE A 26 1.76 -3.13 -9.33
C ILE A 26 2.76 -2.81 -10.45
N THR A 27 2.28 -2.56 -11.66
CA THR A 27 3.16 -2.18 -12.78
C THR A 27 3.69 -0.77 -12.57
N GLU A 28 4.82 -0.45 -13.19
CA GLU A 28 5.36 0.91 -13.17
C GLU A 28 4.40 1.95 -13.74
N GLU A 29 3.70 1.62 -14.83
CA GLU A 29 2.69 2.50 -15.40
C GLU A 29 1.55 2.77 -14.42
N SER A 30 1.08 1.73 -13.71
CA SER A 30 0.03 1.86 -12.70
C SER A 30 0.50 2.67 -11.50
N PHE A 31 1.73 2.42 -11.03
CA PHE A 31 2.37 3.17 -9.96
C PHE A 31 2.48 4.66 -10.30
N LEU A 32 3.06 4.99 -11.46
CA LEU A 32 3.21 6.38 -11.91
C LEU A 32 1.86 7.06 -12.08
N ARG A 33 0.88 6.39 -12.70
CA ARG A 33 -0.46 6.95 -12.88
C ARG A 33 -1.13 7.27 -11.55
N GLN A 34 -1.05 6.37 -10.58
CA GLN A 34 -1.63 6.58 -9.26
C GLN A 34 -0.87 7.65 -8.46
N ALA A 35 0.47 7.59 -8.44
CA ALA A 35 1.29 8.55 -7.73
C ALA A 35 1.16 9.97 -8.30
N SER A 36 1.13 10.15 -9.62
CA SER A 36 0.92 11.44 -10.26
C SER A 36 -0.51 11.98 -10.13
N SER A 37 -1.48 11.13 -9.74
CA SER A 37 -2.85 11.57 -9.44
C SER A 37 -2.97 12.19 -8.03
N LEU A 38 -1.98 11.97 -7.18
CA LEU A 38 -1.89 12.60 -5.86
C LEU A 38 -1.53 14.07 -6.05
N LYS A 39 -2.38 14.95 -5.51
CA LYS A 39 -2.27 16.40 -5.75
C LYS A 39 -0.95 16.94 -5.24
N SER A 40 -0.49 16.44 -4.08
CA SER A 40 0.79 16.79 -3.47
C SER A 40 2.01 16.43 -4.34
N TRP A 41 1.88 15.45 -5.25
CA TRP A 41 2.97 14.98 -6.12
C TRP A 41 2.79 15.35 -7.60
N SER A 42 1.73 16.09 -7.93
CA SER A 42 1.37 16.46 -9.31
C SER A 42 2.43 17.28 -10.05
N THR A 43 3.36 17.91 -9.32
CA THR A 43 4.46 18.71 -9.86
C THR A 43 5.76 17.93 -10.03
N LEU A 44 5.83 16.68 -9.55
CA LEU A 44 7.02 15.85 -9.65
C LEU A 44 7.07 15.14 -11.00
N SER A 45 8.27 15.01 -11.56
CA SER A 45 8.48 14.18 -12.74
C SER A 45 8.38 12.68 -12.39
N SER A 46 8.08 11.85 -13.39
CA SER A 46 8.05 10.39 -13.21
C SER A 46 9.35 9.84 -12.62
N ASP A 47 10.50 10.38 -13.02
CA ASP A 47 11.80 9.98 -12.49
C ASP A 47 11.96 10.33 -11.00
N GLN A 48 11.43 11.48 -10.57
CA GLN A 48 11.42 11.87 -9.16
C GLN A 48 10.51 10.95 -8.35
N ILE A 49 9.32 10.66 -8.86
CA ILE A 49 8.34 9.74 -8.26
C ILE A 49 8.95 8.34 -8.08
N VAL A 50 9.64 7.82 -9.10
CA VAL A 50 10.33 6.51 -9.04
C VAL A 50 11.46 6.52 -8.02
N LYS A 51 12.32 7.57 -8.02
CA LYS A 51 13.43 7.69 -7.07
C LYS A 51 12.94 7.75 -5.62
N LEU A 52 11.84 8.46 -5.37
CA LEU A 52 11.21 8.53 -4.06
C LEU A 52 10.79 7.12 -3.60
N GLY A 53 10.06 6.38 -4.44
CA GLY A 53 9.63 5.02 -4.09
C GLY A 53 10.79 4.04 -3.89
N GLN A 54 11.82 4.10 -4.73
CA GLN A 54 13.05 3.30 -4.54
C GLN A 54 13.80 3.67 -3.26
N GLY A 55 13.83 4.97 -2.91
CA GLY A 55 14.46 5.48 -1.70
C GLY A 55 13.80 4.94 -0.43
N LEU A 56 12.47 4.96 -0.37
CA LEU A 56 11.71 4.32 0.70
C LEU A 56 12.05 2.84 0.80
N CYS A 57 12.11 2.14 -0.34
CA CYS A 57 12.45 0.73 -0.34
C CYS A 57 13.85 0.42 0.19
N GLY A 58 14.83 1.21 -0.22
CA GLY A 58 16.19 1.09 0.27
C GLY A 58 16.32 1.37 1.77
N ALA A 59 15.47 2.22 2.35
CA ALA A 59 15.39 2.44 3.79
C ALA A 59 14.74 1.24 4.50
N LEU A 60 13.65 0.70 3.95
CA LEU A 60 12.95 -0.47 4.50
C LEU A 60 13.81 -1.73 4.51
N GLN A 61 14.63 -1.94 3.48
CA GLN A 61 15.56 -3.08 3.42
C GLN A 61 16.68 -3.00 4.47
N LYS A 62 16.97 -1.81 5.01
CA LYS A 62 17.97 -1.61 6.08
C LYS A 62 17.38 -1.76 7.47
N ALA A 63 16.06 -1.72 7.61
CA ALA A 63 15.38 -1.91 8.88
C ALA A 63 15.41 -3.40 9.27
N GLU A 64 15.91 -3.68 10.47
CA GLU A 64 16.16 -5.03 10.97
C GLU A 64 14.92 -5.62 11.66
N SER A 65 13.97 -4.77 12.06
CA SER A 65 12.75 -5.17 12.76
C SER A 65 11.48 -4.62 12.12
N ARG A 66 10.33 -5.22 12.48
CA ARG A 66 9.00 -4.75 12.06
C ARG A 66 8.72 -3.33 12.57
N ASP A 67 9.13 -3.04 13.80
CA ASP A 67 8.91 -1.74 14.43
C ASP A 67 9.75 -0.66 13.73
N GLU A 68 10.99 -0.97 13.35
CA GLU A 68 11.82 -0.07 12.54
C GLU A 68 11.22 0.16 11.15
N ARG A 69 10.71 -0.88 10.48
CA ARG A 69 10.02 -0.72 9.19
C ARG A 69 8.81 0.20 9.29
N SER A 70 8.02 0.05 10.35
CA SER A 70 6.86 0.91 10.62
C SER A 70 7.29 2.36 10.84
N GLN A 71 8.34 2.58 11.63
CA GLN A 71 8.91 3.92 11.85
C GLN A 71 9.48 4.54 10.57
N VAL A 72 10.09 3.74 9.68
CA VAL A 72 10.58 4.22 8.38
C VAL A 72 9.44 4.72 7.52
N VAL A 73 8.31 3.99 7.44
CA VAL A 73 7.14 4.42 6.67
C VAL A 73 6.54 5.70 7.25
N GLU A 74 6.37 5.77 8.57
CA GLU A 74 5.83 6.95 9.25
C GLU A 74 6.71 8.19 9.05
N TYR A 75 8.03 8.05 9.28
CA TYR A 75 8.99 9.14 9.09
C TYR A 75 9.04 9.61 7.63
N TYR A 76 9.05 8.67 6.69
CA TYR A 76 9.05 8.99 5.26
C TYR A 76 7.77 9.73 4.85
N ALA A 77 6.61 9.28 5.32
CA ALA A 77 5.35 9.95 5.03
C ALA A 77 5.29 11.37 5.63
N ALA A 78 5.81 11.56 6.85
CA ALA A 78 5.91 12.87 7.46
C ALA A 78 6.86 13.81 6.69
N GLU A 79 8.07 13.34 6.35
CA GLU A 79 9.06 14.15 5.62
C GLU A 79 8.55 14.55 4.23
N MET A 80 7.90 13.62 3.52
CA MET A 80 7.26 13.93 2.24
C MET A 80 6.11 14.93 2.44
N GLY A 81 5.30 14.75 3.48
CA GLY A 81 4.19 15.65 3.80
C GLY A 81 4.64 17.10 3.99
N ASP A 82 5.79 17.32 4.62
CA ASP A 82 6.38 18.65 4.80
C ASP A 82 6.91 19.25 3.48
N GLN A 83 7.34 18.41 2.54
CA GLN A 83 7.86 18.82 1.23
C GLN A 83 6.78 19.00 0.15
N ALA A 84 5.55 18.57 0.42
CA ALA A 84 4.44 18.65 -0.52
C ALA A 84 4.07 20.10 -0.85
N ALA A 85 3.69 20.34 -2.12
CA ALA A 85 3.24 21.66 -2.56
C ALA A 85 1.88 22.08 -1.97
N ASP A 86 1.10 21.11 -1.46
CA ASP A 86 -0.21 21.32 -0.83
C ASP A 86 -0.24 20.67 0.55
N HIS A 87 -0.14 21.49 1.60
CA HIS A 87 -0.05 21.05 2.99
C HIS A 87 -1.38 20.48 3.54
N GLU A 88 -2.53 20.77 2.94
CA GLU A 88 -3.82 20.30 3.47
C GLU A 88 -4.05 18.81 3.19
N GLN A 89 -3.50 18.29 2.09
CA GLN A 89 -3.64 16.89 1.65
C GLN A 89 -2.34 16.10 1.74
N ALA A 90 -1.22 16.77 2.04
CA ALA A 90 0.12 16.21 2.06
C ALA A 90 0.26 14.91 2.86
N ALA A 91 -0.26 14.88 4.10
CA ALA A 91 -0.12 13.71 4.96
C ALA A 91 -0.88 12.49 4.43
N ALA A 92 -2.07 12.71 3.87
CA ALA A 92 -2.87 11.64 3.27
C ALA A 92 -2.23 11.13 1.97
N ASP A 93 -1.80 12.05 1.10
CA ASP A 93 -1.11 11.72 -0.15
C ASP A 93 0.23 11.02 0.11
N ALA A 94 0.94 11.37 1.18
CA ALA A 94 2.19 10.72 1.57
C ALA A 94 1.97 9.29 2.07
N ALA A 95 0.93 9.04 2.85
CA ALA A 95 0.57 7.69 3.29
C ALA A 95 0.17 6.79 2.10
N VAL A 96 -0.64 7.31 1.18
CA VAL A 96 -1.03 6.58 -0.05
C VAL A 96 0.20 6.30 -0.91
N PHE A 97 1.08 7.29 -1.09
CA PHE A 97 2.32 7.10 -1.84
C PHE A 97 3.22 6.04 -1.22
N ALA A 98 3.41 6.06 0.10
CA ALA A 98 4.27 5.10 0.78
C ALA A 98 3.77 3.66 0.55
N GLN A 99 2.46 3.43 0.59
CA GLN A 99 1.87 2.12 0.26
C GLN A 99 2.13 1.73 -1.20
N LEU A 100 1.86 2.63 -2.15
CA LEU A 100 2.12 2.39 -3.58
C LEU A 100 3.59 2.07 -3.86
N ALA A 101 4.51 2.76 -3.19
CA ALA A 101 5.93 2.54 -3.30
C ALA A 101 6.36 1.19 -2.71
N VAL A 102 5.83 0.79 -1.56
CA VAL A 102 6.04 -0.54 -0.98
C VAL A 102 5.54 -1.62 -1.94
N ASP A 103 4.31 -1.52 -2.43
CA ASP A 103 3.71 -2.52 -3.32
C ASP A 103 4.48 -2.67 -4.64
N ARG A 104 5.10 -1.59 -5.13
CA ARG A 104 5.89 -1.60 -6.38
C ARG A 104 7.32 -2.09 -6.20
N PHE A 105 8.00 -1.59 -5.18
CA PHE A 105 9.46 -1.72 -5.04
C PHE A 105 9.87 -2.70 -3.94
N CYS A 106 9.02 -2.94 -2.93
CA CYS A 106 9.26 -3.87 -1.84
C CYS A 106 8.05 -4.78 -1.57
N PRO A 107 7.56 -5.55 -2.56
CA PRO A 107 6.35 -6.36 -2.39
C PRO A 107 6.47 -7.44 -1.30
N ASP A 108 7.70 -7.79 -0.92
CA ASP A 108 7.98 -8.77 0.14
C ASP A 108 8.00 -8.16 1.55
N GLN A 109 7.90 -6.83 1.68
CA GLN A 109 7.85 -6.15 2.97
C GLN A 109 6.40 -6.16 3.48
N THR A 110 6.08 -7.11 4.36
CA THR A 110 4.76 -7.20 4.99
C THR A 110 4.68 -6.30 6.21
N PHE A 111 3.65 -5.46 6.24
CA PHE A 111 3.26 -4.59 7.35
C PHE A 111 1.89 -5.03 7.87
N ASP A 112 1.80 -6.21 8.49
CA ASP A 112 0.60 -6.66 9.24
C ASP A 112 0.58 -6.02 10.62
#